data_AF-A0A445AYN3-F1
#
_entry.id   AF-A0A445AYN3-F1
#
_cell.length_a   1.000
_cell.length_b   1.000
_cell.length_c   1.000
_cell.angle_alpha   90.00
_cell.angle_beta   90.00
_cell.angle_gamma   90.00
#
_symmetry.space_group_name_H-M   'P 1'
#
loop_
_entity.id
_entity.type
_entity.pdbx_description
1 polymer ?
#
loop_
_entity_poly.entity_id
_entity_poly.type
_entity_poly.pdbx_seq_one_letter_code
_entity_poly.pdbx_strand_id
1 'polypeptide(L)'
;MASTSNAAGSSNNPRSFESIMRRMNRNREARLPDWCFCGSRPVLRWSGTNSNPGRPFLGCPNYNIVGKKWCGLFLWVDKVLEDAMPCDDRIRSSVDDEEWKMKMAWKFGKLEAEIRILKMGEILMFVLMLLIVFDYMHTSVPGLLFNEIEMDST
;
A
#
# COMPACT_ATOMS: atom_id res chain seq x y z
N MET A 1 34.29 38.70 45.50
CA MET A 1 33.18 38.29 44.63
C MET A 1 33.72 38.15 43.23
N ALA A 2 33.91 36.92 42.75
CA ALA A 2 34.40 36.66 41.39
C ALA A 2 33.30 35.92 40.62
N SER A 3 32.77 36.58 39.60
CA SER A 3 31.72 36.09 38.72
C SER A 3 32.27 35.00 37.80
N THR A 4 31.73 33.79 37.88
CA THR A 4 32.09 32.69 36.98
C THR A 4 31.20 32.70 35.75
N SER A 5 31.77 33.09 34.61
CA SER A 5 31.17 33.00 33.28
C SER A 5 31.23 31.56 32.76
N ASN A 6 30.10 30.84 32.82
CA ASN A 6 30.00 29.51 32.22
C ASN A 6 29.58 29.64 30.75
N ALA A 7 30.56 29.69 29.85
CA ALA A 7 30.35 29.46 28.43
C ALA A 7 30.33 27.94 28.18
N ALA A 8 29.13 27.35 28.19
CA ALA A 8 28.95 25.94 27.83
C ALA A 8 29.01 25.79 26.31
N GLY A 9 30.11 25.23 25.80
CA GLY A 9 30.31 24.91 24.39
C GLY A 9 29.28 23.91 23.87
N SER A 10 28.55 24.30 22.84
CA SER A 10 27.62 23.44 22.09
C SER A 10 28.42 22.50 21.18
N SER A 11 28.40 21.18 21.47
CA SER A 11 29.01 20.18 20.59
C SER A 11 28.10 19.87 19.40
N ASN A 12 28.28 20.63 18.32
CA ASN A 12 27.63 20.31 17.04
C ASN A 12 28.39 19.15 16.37
N ASN A 13 27.82 17.93 16.35
CA ASN A 13 28.37 16.85 15.55
C ASN A 13 27.71 16.88 14.15
N PRO A 14 28.40 17.32 13.07
CA PRO A 14 27.81 17.46 11.75
C PRO A 14 27.26 16.14 11.17
N ARG A 15 27.74 14.98 11.65
CA ARG A 15 27.26 13.66 11.23
C ARG A 15 25.82 13.36 11.66
N SER A 16 25.34 13.93 12.79
CA SER A 16 23.95 13.74 13.23
C SER A 16 22.99 14.68 12.52
N PHE A 17 23.44 15.88 12.14
CA PHE A 17 22.65 16.83 11.36
C PHE A 17 22.22 16.24 10.02
N GLU A 18 23.17 15.71 9.26
CA GLU A 18 22.89 15.19 7.92
C GLU A 18 22.00 13.94 7.96
N SER A 19 22.19 13.07 8.95
CA SER A 19 21.35 11.87 9.10
C SER A 19 19.91 12.21 9.46
N ILE A 20 19.68 13.19 10.33
CA ILE A 20 18.35 13.70 10.68
C ILE A 20 17.70 14.30 9.43
N MET A 21 18.38 15.21 8.73
CA MET A 21 17.81 15.87 7.56
C MET A 21 17.48 14.88 6.43
N ARG A 22 18.35 13.88 6.18
CA ARG A 22 18.06 12.80 5.23
C ARG A 22 16.83 11.99 5.64
N ARG A 23 16.66 11.69 6.92
CA ARG A 23 15.50 10.93 7.43
C ARG A 23 14.20 11.71 7.27
N MET A 24 14.23 13.01 7.53
CA MET A 24 13.08 13.89 7.30
C MET A 24 12.74 14.01 5.83
N ASN A 25 13.74 14.19 4.95
CA ASN A 25 13.51 14.34 3.51
C ASN A 25 12.96 13.06 2.85
N ARG A 26 13.29 11.87 3.41
CA ARG A 26 12.70 10.59 2.96
C ARG A 26 11.24 10.47 3.34
N ASN A 27 10.80 11.18 4.38
CA ASN A 27 9.47 11.08 4.91
C ASN A 27 8.58 12.19 4.34
N ARG A 28 7.84 11.88 3.26
CA ARG A 28 6.96 12.84 2.57
C ARG A 28 5.84 13.41 3.45
N GLU A 29 5.56 12.76 4.59
CA GLU A 29 4.51 13.15 5.54
C GLU A 29 5.05 14.08 6.64
N ALA A 30 6.36 14.03 6.93
CA ALA A 30 7.06 14.96 7.81
C ALA A 30 7.24 16.33 7.15
N ARG A 31 6.15 17.06 6.90
CA ARG A 31 6.21 18.39 6.29
C ARG A 31 6.70 19.42 7.31
N LEU A 32 7.99 19.70 7.26
CA LEU A 32 8.54 20.88 7.92
C LEU A 32 8.09 22.16 7.21
N PRO A 33 7.93 23.27 7.94
CA PRO A 33 7.72 24.56 7.32
C PRO A 33 8.96 24.96 6.52
N ASP A 34 8.77 25.27 5.24
CA ASP A 34 9.86 25.74 4.35
C ASP A 34 10.31 27.17 4.68
N TRP A 35 9.40 27.96 5.29
CA TRP A 35 9.60 29.38 5.55
C TRP A 35 9.08 29.79 6.92
N CYS A 36 9.81 30.69 7.57
CA CYS A 36 9.37 31.42 8.75
C CYS A 36 8.31 32.46 8.37
N PHE A 37 7.48 32.90 9.33
CA PHE A 37 6.58 34.05 9.14
C PHE A 37 7.32 35.36 8.82
N CYS A 38 8.63 35.46 9.10
CA CYS A 38 9.47 36.59 8.68
C CYS A 38 10.05 36.45 7.26
N GLY A 39 9.65 35.44 6.48
CA GLY A 39 10.15 35.21 5.12
C GLY A 39 11.57 34.65 5.04
N SER A 40 12.16 34.22 6.16
CA SER A 40 13.49 33.59 6.20
C SER A 40 13.38 32.07 6.27
N ARG A 41 14.37 31.36 5.73
CA ARG A 41 14.43 29.89 5.86
C ARG A 41 14.67 29.50 7.32
N PRO A 42 13.89 28.56 7.89
CA PRO A 42 14.14 28.07 9.24
C PRO A 42 15.48 27.34 9.34
N VAL A 43 16.06 27.32 10.54
CA VAL A 43 17.38 26.73 10.81
C VAL A 43 17.24 25.67 11.90
N LEU A 44 17.85 24.51 11.69
CA LEU A 44 17.95 23.47 12.71
C LEU A 44 18.96 23.89 13.79
N ARG A 45 18.55 23.80 15.05
CA ARG A 45 19.36 24.14 16.23
C ARG A 45 19.20 23.08 17.32
N TRP A 46 20.09 23.13 18.30
CA TRP A 46 20.09 22.23 19.45
C TRP A 46 19.81 23.03 20.70
N SER A 47 18.91 22.56 21.54
CA SER A 47 18.56 23.21 22.79
C SER A 47 19.70 23.07 23.80
N GLY A 48 20.15 24.19 24.35
CA GLY A 48 21.09 24.25 25.47
C GLY A 48 20.41 24.37 26.83
N THR A 49 19.09 24.16 26.91
CA THR A 49 18.35 24.30 28.17
C THR A 49 18.51 23.08 29.07
N ASN A 50 18.53 23.28 30.38
CA ASN A 50 18.62 22.17 31.36
C ASN A 50 17.45 21.18 31.25
N SER A 51 16.28 21.66 30.84
CA SER A 51 15.09 20.81 30.68
C SER A 51 15.10 20.00 29.38
N ASN A 52 15.81 20.46 28.35
CA ASN A 52 15.85 19.81 27.04
C ASN A 52 17.27 19.82 26.46
N PRO A 53 18.28 19.24 27.13
CA PRO A 53 19.66 19.35 26.71
C PRO A 53 19.89 18.60 25.39
N GLY A 54 20.52 19.26 24.42
CA GLY A 54 20.88 18.68 23.12
C GLY A 54 19.70 18.34 22.20
N ARG A 55 18.47 18.66 22.58
CA ARG A 55 17.28 18.31 21.79
C ARG A 55 17.21 19.17 20.50
N PRO A 56 17.02 18.58 19.31
CA PRO A 56 17.01 19.33 18.06
C PRO A 56 15.65 19.99 17.77
N PHE A 57 15.67 21.25 17.35
CA PHE A 57 14.48 22.01 16.95
C PHE A 57 14.73 22.87 15.71
N LEU A 58 13.71 23.05 14.90
CA LEU A 58 13.69 24.00 13.80
C LEU A 58 13.21 25.36 14.32
N GLY A 59 13.99 26.42 14.10
CA GLY A 59 13.70 27.75 14.61
C GLY A 59 13.96 28.87 13.61
N CYS A 60 13.40 30.04 13.89
CA CYS A 60 13.71 31.26 13.14
C CYS A 60 15.22 31.58 13.21
N PRO A 61 15.87 32.03 12.11
CA PRO A 61 17.27 32.48 12.16
C PRO A 61 17.53 33.55 13.22
N ASN A 62 16.55 34.41 13.47
CA ASN A 62 16.63 35.48 14.47
C ASN A 62 16.34 35.02 15.91
N TYR A 63 16.07 33.72 16.13
CA TYR A 63 15.79 33.18 17.46
C TYR A 63 16.95 33.46 18.42
N ASN A 64 16.64 34.06 19.57
CA ASN A 64 17.59 34.40 20.64
C ASN A 64 18.77 35.29 20.18
N ILE A 65 18.60 36.10 19.13
CA ILE A 65 19.58 37.10 18.69
C ILE A 65 19.19 38.46 19.27
N VAL A 66 20.09 39.05 20.07
CA VAL A 66 19.89 40.37 20.69
C VAL A 66 19.65 41.42 19.60
N GLY A 67 18.61 42.25 19.78
CA GLY A 67 18.26 43.33 18.85
C GLY A 67 17.52 42.89 17.58
N LYS A 68 17.22 41.59 17.40
CA LYS A 68 16.41 41.11 16.28
C LYS A 68 15.06 40.59 16.75
N LYS A 69 13.99 40.94 16.02
CA LYS A 69 12.67 40.34 16.20
C LYS A 69 12.67 38.95 15.58
N TRP A 70 12.30 37.93 16.36
CA TRP A 70 12.06 36.58 15.87
C TRP A 70 10.55 36.37 15.72
N CYS A 71 10.15 35.53 14.78
CA CYS A 71 8.76 35.42 14.36
C CYS A 71 7.97 34.31 15.07
N GLY A 72 8.45 33.83 16.22
CA GLY A 72 7.79 32.76 16.98
C GLY A 72 7.99 31.34 16.44
N LEU A 73 8.65 31.13 15.29
CA LEU A 73 8.85 29.78 14.75
C LEU A 73 9.79 28.97 15.65
N PHE A 74 9.23 27.89 16.21
CA PHE A 74 9.91 26.91 17.04
C PHE A 74 9.19 25.56 16.91
N LEU A 75 9.87 24.53 16.41
CA LEU A 75 9.30 23.20 16.19
C LEU A 75 10.29 22.11 16.57
N TRP A 76 9.88 21.19 17.45
CA TRP A 76 10.68 20.03 17.82
C TRP A 76 10.75 19.01 16.68
N VAL A 77 11.96 18.64 16.27
CA VAL A 77 12.19 17.78 15.09
C VAL A 77 11.94 16.30 15.39
N ASP A 78 12.20 15.88 16.61
CA ASP A 78 11.96 14.51 17.07
C ASP A 78 10.47 14.15 17.07
N LYS A 79 9.59 15.09 17.43
CA LYS A 79 8.13 14.90 17.37
C LYS A 79 7.62 14.72 15.95
N VAL A 80 8.10 15.53 15.03
CA VAL A 80 7.76 15.38 13.60
C VAL A 80 8.22 14.03 13.06
N LEU A 81 9.37 13.53 13.55
CA LEU A 81 9.87 12.21 13.15
C LEU A 81 9.06 11.06 13.76
N GLU A 82 8.62 11.18 15.02
CA GLU A 82 7.72 10.24 15.68
C GLU A 82 6.38 10.17 14.95
N ASP A 83 5.74 11.32 14.70
CA ASP A 83 4.42 11.39 14.07
C ASP A 83 4.43 10.88 12.62
N ALA A 84 5.52 11.16 11.89
CA ALA A 84 5.63 10.74 10.50
C ALA A 84 6.15 9.31 10.34
N MET A 85 6.62 8.67 11.41
CA MET A 85 6.98 7.26 11.40
C MET A 85 5.83 6.51 12.11
N PRO A 86 4.71 6.23 11.41
CA PRO A 86 3.67 5.40 12.00
C PRO A 86 4.34 4.09 12.38
N CYS A 87 4.29 3.77 13.66
CA CYS A 87 4.64 2.45 14.15
C CYS A 87 3.79 1.45 13.35
N ASP A 88 4.43 0.80 12.39
CA ASP A 88 4.02 -0.49 11.88
C ASP A 88 2.73 -0.60 11.02
N ASP A 89 2.34 0.44 10.29
CA ASP A 89 1.27 0.29 9.28
C ASP A 89 1.69 -0.60 8.08
N ARG A 90 3.00 -0.81 7.90
CA ARG A 90 3.53 -1.64 6.83
C ARG A 90 3.25 -3.12 7.05
N ILE A 91 3.25 -3.60 8.30
CA ILE A 91 2.91 -4.99 8.61
C ILE A 91 1.40 -5.20 8.45
N ARG A 92 0.57 -4.24 8.88
CA ARG A 92 -0.89 -4.35 8.79
C ARG A 92 -1.40 -4.46 7.35
N SER A 93 -0.91 -3.58 6.46
CA SER A 93 -1.24 -3.64 5.03
C SER A 93 -0.85 -4.97 4.35
N SER A 94 0.32 -5.54 4.71
CA SER A 94 0.77 -6.81 4.15
C SER A 94 -0.08 -8.02 4.59
N VAL A 95 -0.62 -8.00 5.82
CA VAL A 95 -1.49 -9.06 6.32
C VAL A 95 -2.85 -9.03 5.64
N ASP A 96 -3.41 -7.83 5.46
CA ASP A 96 -4.71 -7.64 4.80
C ASP A 96 -4.65 -8.07 3.31
N ASP A 97 -3.52 -7.80 2.64
CA ASP A 97 -3.29 -8.20 1.24
C ASP A 97 -3.26 -9.73 1.07
N GLU A 98 -2.56 -10.45 1.96
CA GLU A 98 -2.49 -11.91 1.89
C GLU A 98 -3.83 -12.58 2.24
N GLU A 99 -4.59 -12.03 3.20
CA GLU A 99 -5.93 -12.52 3.52
C GLU A 99 -6.89 -12.34 2.34
N TRP A 100 -6.89 -11.17 1.70
CA TRP A 100 -7.71 -10.90 0.52
C TRP A 100 -7.36 -11.84 -0.66
N LYS A 101 -6.07 -12.10 -0.88
CA LYS A 101 -5.59 -13.02 -1.93
C LYS A 101 -6.11 -14.45 -1.70
N MET A 102 -6.04 -14.97 -0.47
CA MET A 102 -6.57 -16.30 -0.16
C MET A 102 -8.09 -16.37 -0.37
N LYS A 103 -8.83 -15.33 0.05
CA LYS A 103 -10.28 -15.25 -0.12
C LYS A 103 -10.71 -15.26 -1.59
N MET A 104 -9.96 -14.58 -2.46
CA MET A 104 -10.23 -14.57 -3.89
C MET A 104 -9.82 -15.90 -4.56
N ALA A 105 -8.69 -16.49 -4.17
CA ALA A 105 -8.25 -17.79 -4.69
C ALA A 105 -9.27 -18.91 -4.41
N TRP A 106 -9.82 -18.97 -3.19
CA TRP A 106 -10.86 -19.93 -2.83
C TRP A 106 -12.14 -19.74 -3.66
N LYS A 107 -12.61 -18.48 -3.79
CA LYS A 107 -13.80 -18.17 -4.59
C LYS A 107 -13.60 -18.51 -6.06
N PHE A 108 -12.42 -18.23 -6.61
CA PHE A 108 -12.09 -18.56 -7.98
C PHE A 108 -12.06 -20.07 -8.22
N GLY A 109 -11.42 -20.83 -7.32
CA GLY A 109 -11.41 -22.30 -7.39
C GLY A 109 -12.81 -22.92 -7.32
N LYS A 110 -13.69 -22.37 -6.46
CA LYS A 110 -15.09 -22.82 -6.39
C LYS A 110 -15.86 -22.54 -7.67
N LEU A 111 -15.74 -21.34 -8.23
CA LEU A 111 -16.38 -20.97 -9.49
C LEU A 111 -15.86 -21.80 -10.67
N GLU A 112 -14.56 -22.09 -10.70
CA GLU A 112 -13.93 -22.92 -11.74
C GLU A 112 -14.48 -24.35 -11.72
N ALA A 113 -14.80 -24.91 -10.55
CA ALA A 113 -15.42 -26.23 -10.42
C ALA A 113 -16.86 -26.24 -10.97
N GLU A 114 -17.66 -25.20 -10.66
CA GLU A 114 -19.04 -25.07 -11.17
C GLU A 114 -19.06 -24.94 -12.71
N ILE A 115 -18.13 -24.17 -13.29
CA ILE A 115 -17.97 -24.04 -14.74
C ILE A 115 -17.56 -25.38 -15.37
N ARG A 116 -16.67 -26.15 -14.72
CA ARG A 116 -16.29 -27.49 -15.20
C ARG A 116 -17.50 -28.43 -15.23
N ILE A 117 -18.35 -28.42 -14.20
CA ILE A 117 -19.55 -29.27 -14.16
C ILE A 117 -20.52 -28.92 -15.29
N LEU A 118 -20.80 -27.63 -15.50
CA LEU A 118 -21.71 -27.18 -16.57
C LEU A 118 -21.17 -27.56 -17.96
N LYS A 119 -19.87 -27.38 -18.22
CA LYS A 119 -19.24 -27.77 -19.48
C LYS A 119 -19.29 -29.29 -19.73
N MET A 120 -19.03 -30.10 -18.71
CA MET A 120 -19.13 -31.56 -18.84
C MET A 120 -20.58 -32.00 -19.08
N GLY A 121 -21.55 -31.33 -18.45
CA GLY A 121 -22.98 -31.56 -18.68
C GLY A 121 -23.41 -31.23 -20.10
N GLU A 122 -23.00 -30.08 -20.64
CA GLU A 122 -23.29 -29.73 -22.05
C GLU A 122 -22.69 -30.75 -23.02
N ILE A 123 -21.40 -31.09 -22.87
CA ILE A 123 -20.74 -32.09 -23.72
C ILE A 123 -21.46 -33.43 -23.64
N LEU A 124 -21.84 -33.88 -22.44
CA LEU A 124 -22.59 -35.12 -22.26
C LEU A 124 -23.94 -35.08 -22.98
N MET A 125 -24.68 -33.97 -22.86
CA MET A 125 -25.96 -33.80 -23.54
C MET A 125 -25.82 -33.81 -25.07
N PHE A 126 -24.80 -33.13 -25.61
CA PHE A 126 -24.52 -33.18 -27.05
C PHE A 126 -24.21 -34.60 -27.54
N VAL A 127 -23.39 -35.35 -26.80
CA VAL A 127 -23.06 -36.75 -27.15
C VAL A 127 -24.31 -37.64 -27.10
N LEU A 128 -25.14 -37.53 -26.05
CA LEU A 128 -26.39 -38.30 -25.94
C LEU A 128 -27.36 -38.00 -27.10
N MET A 129 -27.50 -36.73 -27.49
CA MET A 129 -28.35 -36.35 -28.62
C MET A 129 -27.84 -36.95 -29.94
N LEU A 130 -26.53 -36.96 -30.18
CA LEU A 130 -25.94 -37.58 -31.36
C LEU A 130 -26.18 -39.10 -31.41
N LEU A 131 -26.10 -39.79 -30.27
CA LEU A 131 -26.41 -41.23 -30.17
C LEU A 131 -27.87 -41.52 -30.51
N ILE A 132 -28.81 -40.75 -29.94
CA ILE A 132 -30.24 -40.90 -30.23
C ILE A 132 -30.52 -40.71 -31.73
N VAL A 133 -29.92 -39.70 -32.36
CA VAL A 133 -30.09 -39.45 -33.80
C VAL A 133 -29.49 -40.60 -34.62
N PHE A 134 -28.31 -41.09 -34.25
CA PHE A 134 -27.67 -42.23 -34.92
C PHE A 134 -28.53 -43.49 -34.83
N ASP A 135 -29.04 -43.81 -33.65
CA ASP A 135 -29.93 -44.95 -33.40
C ASP A 135 -31.25 -44.80 -34.18
N TYR A 136 -31.84 -43.61 -34.20
CA TYR A 136 -33.05 -43.32 -34.96
C TYR A 136 -32.84 -43.53 -36.46
N MET A 137 -31.73 -43.05 -37.01
CA MET A 137 -31.39 -43.26 -38.42
C MET A 137 -31.10 -44.74 -38.71
N HIS A 138 -30.35 -45.43 -37.86
CA HIS A 138 -30.03 -46.85 -38.04
C HIS A 138 -31.27 -47.76 -37.91
N THR A 139 -32.25 -47.40 -37.08
CA THR A 139 -33.49 -48.20 -36.89
C THR A 139 -34.56 -47.87 -37.93
N SER A 140 -34.69 -46.61 -38.36
CA SER A 140 -35.76 -46.17 -39.27
C SER A 140 -35.40 -46.33 -40.75
N VAL A 141 -34.13 -46.18 -41.13
CA VAL A 141 -33.70 -46.29 -42.54
C VAL A 141 -33.84 -47.72 -43.09
N PRO A 142 -33.51 -48.81 -42.37
CA PRO A 142 -33.73 -50.16 -42.87
C PRO A 142 -35.22 -50.53 -42.99
N GLY A 143 -36.07 -49.98 -42.11
CA GLY A 143 -37.51 -50.26 -42.12
C GLY A 143 -38.27 -49.59 -43.27
N LEU A 144 -37.85 -48.38 -43.68
CA LEU A 144 -38.47 -47.67 -44.81
C LEU A 144 -38.09 -48.29 -46.16
N LEU A 145 -36.85 -48.76 -46.31
CA LEU A 145 -36.38 -49.42 -47.54
C LEU A 145 -37.07 -50.77 -47.77
N PHE A 146 -37.37 -51.52 -46.69
CA PHE A 146 -38.15 -52.77 -46.80
C PHE A 146 -39.63 -52.53 -47.15
N ASN A 147 -40.26 -51.53 -46.53
CA ASN A 147 -41.66 -51.20 -46.82
C ASN A 147 -41.88 -50.68 -48.25
N GLU A 148 -40.91 -49.95 -48.80
CA GLU A 148 -40.97 -49.42 -50.17
C GLU A 148 -40.77 -50.54 -51.21
N ILE A 149 -39.89 -51.52 -50.94
CA ILE A 149 -39.73 -52.71 -51.80
C ILE A 149 -40.97 -53.62 -51.78
N GLU A 150 -41.64 -53.76 -50.63
CA GLU A 150 -42.85 -54.59 -50.53
C GLU A 150 -44.07 -53.94 -51.20
N MET A 151 -44.17 -52.60 -51.16
CA MET A 151 -45.24 -51.85 -51.83
C MET A 151 -45.16 -51.90 -53.37
N ASP A 152 -43.94 -51.99 -53.93
CA ASP A 152 -43.72 -52.13 -55.38
C ASP A 152 -43.89 -53.57 -55.90
N SER A 153 -44.07 -54.56 -55.01
CA SER A 153 -44.21 -55.98 -55.36
C SER A 153 -45.67 -56.51 -55.30
N THR A 154 -46.66 -55.65 -55.10
CA THR A 154 -48.10 -56.01 -55.06
C THR A 154 -48.85 -55.41 -56.26
#